data_AF-A0A5E4JWV1-F1
#
_entry.id   AF-A0A5E4JWV1-F1
#
_cell.length_a   1.000
_cell.length_b   1.000
_cell.length_c   1.000
_cell.angle_alpha   90.00
_cell.angle_beta   90.00
_cell.angle_gamma   90.00
#
_symmetry.space_group_name_H-M   'P 1'
#
loop_
_entity.id
_entity.type
_entity.pdbx_description
1 polymer ?
#
loop_
_entity_poly.entity_id
_entity_poly.type
_entity_poly.pdbx_seq_one_letter_code
_entity_poly.pdbx_strand_id
1 'polypeptide(L)' 'MFGDSLQYVNYIECATPDGQGQTDACKFAGITGYPTWDISGEKMSGEIPLETLSEKTGCALPK' A
#
# COMPACT_ATOMS: atom_id res chain seq x y z
N MET A 1 -0.84 3.19 12.07
CA MET A 1 0.27 2.29 11.68
C MET A 1 1.60 3.03 11.52
N PHE A 2 1.75 3.97 10.58
CA PHE A 2 3.07 4.57 10.27
C PHE A 2 3.32 6.00 10.79
N GLY A 3 2.29 6.76 11.16
CA GLY A 3 2.46 8.15 11.64
C GLY A 3 3.31 8.99 10.68
N ASP A 4 4.23 9.78 11.23
CA ASP A 4 5.16 10.63 10.46
C ASP A 4 6.13 9.84 9.57
N SER A 5 6.30 8.54 9.83
CA SER A 5 7.15 7.67 9.01
C SER A 5 6.47 7.22 7.71
N LEU A 6 5.19 7.56 7.48
CA LEU A 6 4.48 7.24 6.24
C LEU A 6 5.18 7.83 5.01
N GLN A 7 5.89 8.94 5.16
CA GLN A 7 6.68 9.57 4.09
C GLN A 7 7.78 8.65 3.50
N TYR A 8 8.20 7.62 4.23
CA TYR A 8 9.19 6.63 3.76
C TYR A 8 8.54 5.44 3.05
N VAL A 9 7.20 5.33 3.09
CA VAL A 9 6.47 4.34 2.30
C VAL A 9 6.28 4.88 0.90
N ASN A 10 6.56 4.06 -0.11
CA ASN A 10 6.27 4.39 -1.50
C ASN A 10 4.75 4.40 -1.73
N TYR A 11 4.12 5.54 -1.45
CA TYR A 11 2.69 5.73 -1.58
C TYR A 11 2.31 6.20 -2.98
N ILE A 12 1.27 5.58 -3.55
CA ILE A 12 0.69 5.96 -4.85
C ILE A 12 -0.77 6.33 -4.59
N GLU A 13 -1.13 7.58 -4.89
CA GLU A 13 -2.52 8.02 -4.85
C GLU A 13 -3.29 7.41 -6.03
N CYS A 14 -4.31 6.63 -5.69
CA CYS A 14 -5.14 5.92 -6.66
C CYS A 14 -6.46 6.61 -6.94
N ALA A 15 -6.98 7.46 -6.05
CA ALA A 15 -8.20 8.20 -6.29
C ALA A 15 -7.95 9.42 -7.21
N THR A 16 -8.92 9.73 -8.06
CA THR A 16 -8.93 11.02 -8.75
C THR A 16 -9.18 12.15 -7.75
N PRO A 17 -8.79 13.41 -8.05
CA PRO A 17 -8.96 14.53 -7.11
C PRO A 17 -10.40 14.78 -6.67
N ASP A 18 -11.38 14.38 -7.48
CA ASP A 18 -12.81 14.46 -7.15
C ASP A 18 -13.34 13.23 -6.39
N GLY A 19 -12.50 12.22 -6.17
CA GLY A 19 -12.82 10.99 -5.45
C GLY A 19 -13.77 10.03 -6.18
N GLN A 20 -14.17 10.34 -7.42
CA GLN A 20 -15.18 9.55 -8.15
C GLN A 20 -14.57 8.46 -9.04
N GLY A 21 -13.25 8.48 -9.23
CA GLY A 21 -12.55 7.58 -10.12
C GLY A 21 -11.23 7.06 -9.56
N GLN A 22 -10.61 6.21 -10.35
CA GLN A 22 -9.28 5.68 -10.10
C GLN A 22 -8.30 6.19 -11.17
N THR A 23 -7.04 6.45 -10.80
CA THR A 23 -5.98 6.83 -11.73
C THR A 23 -5.64 5.67 -12.67
N ASP A 24 -5.21 5.97 -13.90
CA ASP A 24 -4.92 4.92 -14.90
C ASP A 24 -3.74 4.03 -14.49
N ALA A 25 -2.79 4.56 -13.72
CA ALA A 25 -1.70 3.79 -13.13
C ALA A 25 -2.24 2.66 -12.22
N CYS A 26 -3.19 2.97 -11.34
CA CYS A 26 -3.77 1.96 -10.44
C CYS A 26 -4.71 0.99 -11.17
N LYS A 27 -5.43 1.44 -12.21
CA LYS A 27 -6.21 0.55 -13.10
C LYS A 27 -5.31 -0.44 -13.83
N PHE A 28 -4.22 0.04 -14.42
CA PHE A 28 -3.25 -0.80 -15.13
C PHE A 28 -2.54 -1.78 -14.18
N ALA A 29 -2.27 -1.35 -12.95
CA ALA A 29 -1.75 -2.21 -11.90
C ALA A 29 -2.80 -3.21 -11.34
N GLY A 30 -4.05 -3.16 -11.79
CA GLY A 30 -5.11 -4.09 -11.39
C GLY A 30 -5.57 -3.90 -9.93
N ILE A 31 -5.50 -2.68 -9.40
CA ILE A 31 -5.91 -2.39 -8.02
C ILE A 31 -7.45 -2.36 -7.94
N THR A 32 -8.03 -3.30 -7.20
CA THR A 32 -9.49 -3.47 -7.09
C THR A 32 -10.10 -2.89 -5.81
N GLY A 33 -9.28 -2.50 -4.84
CA GLY A 33 -9.72 -1.96 -3.57
C GLY A 33 -8.63 -1.20 -2.83
N TYR A 34 -9.02 -0.40 -1.84
CA TYR A 34 -8.11 0.42 -1.05
C TYR A 34 -8.22 0.11 0.44
N PRO A 35 -7.09 0.13 1.17
CA PRO A 35 -5.72 0.16 0.62
C PRO A 35 -5.36 -1.18 -0.06
N THR A 36 -4.33 -1.17 -0.93
CA THR A 36 -3.69 -2.38 -1.45
C THR A 36 -2.17 -2.20 -1.32
N TRP A 37 -1.50 -3.22 -0.78
CA TRP A 37 -0.05 -3.31 -0.69
C TRP A 37 0.48 -4.17 -1.83
N ASP A 38 1.45 -3.66 -2.60
CA ASP A 38 2.23 -4.45 -3.55
C ASP A 38 3.66 -4.60 -3.02
N ILE A 39 4.02 -5.81 -2.61
CA ILE A 39 5.34 -6.13 -2.06
C ILE A 39 5.97 -7.16 -2.99
N SER A 40 6.97 -6.73 -3.75
CA SER A 40 7.70 -7.58 -4.69
C SER A 40 6.79 -8.30 -5.70
N GLY A 41 5.68 -7.67 -6.11
CA GLY A 41 4.68 -8.22 -7.04
C GLY A 41 3.54 -8.98 -6.38
N GLU A 42 3.63 -9.28 -5.08
CA GLU A 42 2.53 -9.85 -4.30
C GLU A 42 1.57 -8.75 -3.83
N LYS A 43 0.30 -8.85 -4.22
CA LYS A 43 -0.73 -7.89 -3.84
C LYS A 43 -1.55 -8.37 -2.65
N MET A 44 -1.66 -7.55 -1.62
CA MET A 44 -2.48 -7.79 -0.44
C MET A 44 -3.48 -6.65 -0.27
N SER A 45 -4.77 -6.99 -0.24
CA SER A 45 -5.84 -6.00 -0.10
C SER A 45 -6.20 -5.77 1.37
N GLY A 46 -6.54 -4.51 1.70
CA GLY A 46 -6.96 -4.11 3.03
C GLY A 46 -5.81 -3.63 3.93
N GLU A 47 -6.17 -3.30 5.17
CA GLU A 47 -5.20 -2.96 6.21
C GLU A 47 -4.45 -4.23 6.64
N ILE A 48 -3.12 -4.19 6.55
CA ILE A 48 -2.25 -5.34 6.85
C ILE A 48 -1.44 -5.01 8.10
N PRO A 49 -1.43 -5.87 9.14
CA PRO A 49 -0.66 -5.64 10.36
C PRO A 49 0.82 -5.39 10.08
N LEU A 50 1.45 -4.57 10.93
CA LEU A 50 2.86 -4.19 10.77
C LEU A 50 3.79 -5.41 10.83
N GLU A 51 3.42 -6.41 11.63
CA GLU A 51 4.12 -7.70 11.76
C GLU A 51 4.13 -8.45 10.42
N THR A 52 2.99 -8.53 9.74
CA THR A 52 2.88 -9.16 8.43
C THR A 52 3.67 -8.38 7.37
N LEU A 53 3.64 -7.05 7.41
CA LEU A 53 4.47 -6.23 6.51
C LEU A 53 5.97 -6.45 6.76
N SER A 54 6.39 -6.59 8.03
CA SER A 54 7.76 -6.93 8.40
C SER A 54 8.19 -8.29 7.84
N GLU A 55 7.36 -9.32 7.98
CA GLU A 55 7.62 -10.65 7.42
C GLU A 55 7.76 -10.63 5.90
N LYS A 56 6.84 -9.92 5.21
CA LYS A 56 6.83 -9.84 3.74
C LYS A 56 7.98 -9.02 3.16
N THR A 57 8.47 -8.01 3.89
CA THR A 57 9.57 -7.15 3.45
C THR A 57 10.94 -7.62 3.93
N GLY A 58 10.99 -8.57 4.88
CA GLY A 58 12.22 -8.95 5.58
C GLY A 58 12.79 -7.84 6.49
N CYS A 59 12.00 -6.81 6.78
CA CYS A 59 12.39 -5.69 7.62
C CYS A 59 11.99 -5.96 9.08
N ALA A 60 12.95 -6.36 9.92
CA ALA A 60 12.67 -6.70 11.31
C ALA A 60 12.17 -5.50 12.13
N LEU A 61 11.11 -5.72 12.92
CA LEU A 61 10.60 -4.71 13.83
C LEU A 61 11.57 -4.43 14.99
N PRO A 62 11.64 -3.17 15.47
CA PRO A 62 12.42 -2.84 16.66
C PRO A 62 11.87 -3.58 17.89
N LYS A 63 12.75 -3.86 18.85
CA LYS A 63 12.42 -4.46 20.14
C LYS A 63 11.95 -3.43 21.15
#